data_AF-A0A1Y3CUX5-F1
#
_entry.id   AF-A0A1Y3CUX5-F1
#
_cell.length_a   1.000
_cell.length_b   1.000
_cell.length_c   1.000
_cell.angle_alpha   90.00
_cell.angle_beta   90.00
_cell.angle_gamma   90.00
#
_symmetry.space_group_name_H-M   'P 1'
#
loop_
_entity.id
_entity.type
_entity.pdbx_description
1 polymer ?
#
loop_
_entity_poly.entity_id
_entity_poly.type
_entity_poly.pdbx_seq_one_letter_code
_entity_poly.pdbx_strand_id
1 'polypeptide(L)'
;MKDISPLIVPPLVPNLVVPPLVPPKCDLTSFHFLAIEVNNFLSSLEWISFNYVEKVAFFNLLLKSWHQIPCSSLPNDDVLLKHFSGVGQKWGKIKENVLSGWVLASDGRYYHPYVAKRALEAWLIKLNASLDANKGNEKRWNVSIDSSELLADLEEALQCLKILNPTSKTLESHVLKAIVRANKHIDNYVNLSRGDPNINKHNQTKKILNKKEDINASWERNDLTSQILESKRKN
;
A
#
# COMPACT_ATOMS: atom_id res chain seq x y z
N MET A 1 -33.94 -24.97 -51.08
CA MET A 1 -32.62 -24.45 -50.67
C MET A 1 -32.82 -23.75 -49.35
N LYS A 2 -32.18 -24.21 -48.26
CA LYS A 2 -32.28 -23.56 -46.94
C LYS A 2 -31.20 -22.49 -46.90
N ASP A 3 -31.63 -21.23 -46.78
CA ASP A 3 -30.76 -20.10 -46.52
C ASP A 3 -30.10 -20.29 -45.15
N ILE A 4 -28.77 -20.39 -45.15
CA ILE A 4 -27.96 -20.41 -43.94
C ILE A 4 -27.51 -18.98 -43.72
N SER A 5 -28.19 -18.27 -42.82
CA SER A 5 -27.78 -16.93 -42.38
C SER A 5 -26.33 -16.99 -41.84
N PRO A 6 -25.47 -16.01 -42.18
CA PRO A 6 -24.09 -16.02 -41.72
C PRO A 6 -24.03 -15.88 -40.20
N LEU A 7 -23.22 -16.72 -39.56
CA LEU A 7 -22.91 -16.63 -38.15
C LEU A 7 -22.25 -15.27 -37.87
N ILE A 8 -22.97 -14.38 -37.19
CA ILE A 8 -22.42 -13.15 -36.65
C ILE A 8 -21.46 -13.56 -35.53
N VAL A 9 -20.15 -13.54 -35.83
CA VAL A 9 -19.12 -13.69 -34.81
C VAL A 9 -19.15 -12.41 -33.96
N PRO A 10 -19.44 -12.49 -32.65
CA PRO A 10 -19.40 -11.30 -31.81
C PRO A 10 -17.98 -10.72 -31.80
N PRO A 11 -17.82 -9.39 -31.74
CA PRO A 11 -16.50 -8.77 -31.70
C PRO A 11 -15.74 -9.34 -30.50
N LEU A 12 -14.52 -9.82 -30.75
CA LEU A 12 -13.56 -10.19 -29.72
C LEU A 12 -13.41 -9.01 -28.75
N VAL A 13 -13.94 -9.15 -27.54
CA VAL A 13 -13.72 -8.19 -26.46
C VAL A 13 -12.21 -8.09 -26.29
N PRO A 14 -11.58 -6.91 -26.43
CA PRO A 14 -10.15 -6.78 -26.18
C PRO A 14 -9.89 -7.31 -24.78
N ASN A 15 -8.94 -8.24 -24.64
CA ASN A 15 -8.49 -8.69 -23.32
C ASN A 15 -8.24 -7.46 -22.45
N LEU A 16 -9.05 -7.28 -21.41
CA LEU A 16 -8.96 -6.10 -20.54
C LEU A 16 -7.63 -6.19 -19.80
N VAL A 17 -6.65 -5.41 -20.27
CA VAL A 17 -5.33 -5.34 -19.67
C VAL A 17 -5.46 -4.63 -18.33
N VAL A 18 -5.12 -5.32 -17.23
CA VAL A 18 -5.19 -4.76 -15.88
C VAL A 18 -3.93 -3.92 -15.61
N PRO A 19 -4.04 -2.64 -15.22
CA PRO A 19 -2.86 -1.87 -14.85
C PRO A 19 -2.23 -2.39 -13.54
N PRO A 20 -0.96 -2.06 -13.25
CA PRO A 20 -0.32 -2.41 -11.98
C PRO A 20 -1.15 -1.92 -10.79
N LEU A 21 -1.25 -2.76 -9.74
CA LEU A 21 -2.10 -2.44 -8.58
C LEU A 21 -1.47 -1.40 -7.64
N VAL A 22 -0.17 -1.13 -7.78
CA VAL A 22 0.54 -0.07 -7.06
C VAL A 22 1.47 0.70 -8.02
N PRO A 23 1.85 1.95 -7.70
CA PRO A 23 2.79 2.72 -8.50
C PRO A 23 4.12 1.98 -8.71
N PRO A 24 4.79 2.13 -9.88
CA PRO A 24 6.07 1.47 -10.15
C PRO A 24 7.17 1.79 -9.12
N LYS A 25 7.12 2.99 -8.54
CA LYS A 25 8.08 3.46 -7.52
C LYS A 25 7.74 3.03 -6.09
N CYS A 26 6.65 2.26 -5.88
CA CYS A 26 6.25 1.82 -4.56
C CYS A 26 7.31 0.89 -3.95
N ASP A 27 8.20 1.47 -3.14
CA ASP A 27 9.33 0.79 -2.51
C ASP A 27 9.16 0.78 -0.99
N LEU A 28 9.01 -0.42 -0.45
CA LEU A 28 8.88 -0.71 0.98
C LEU A 28 9.97 -1.67 1.47
N THR A 29 11.12 -1.74 0.78
CA THR A 29 12.24 -2.60 1.19
C THR A 29 12.78 -2.29 2.59
N SER A 30 12.61 -1.05 3.08
CA SER A 30 12.95 -0.64 4.44
C SER A 30 11.88 -0.96 5.50
N PHE A 31 10.71 -1.48 5.10
CA PHE A 31 9.59 -1.79 5.99
C PHE A 31 9.60 -3.27 6.36
N HIS A 32 10.16 -3.59 7.52
CA HIS A 32 10.37 -4.96 7.99
C HIS A 32 9.11 -5.83 8.17
N PHE A 33 7.91 -5.24 8.16
CA PHE A 33 6.67 -5.93 8.48
C PHE A 33 5.58 -5.69 7.45
N LEU A 34 5.00 -6.77 6.93
CA LEU A 34 3.71 -6.76 6.26
C LEU A 34 2.60 -6.84 7.31
N ALA A 35 1.72 -5.84 7.33
CA ALA A 35 0.55 -5.87 8.21
C ALA A 35 -0.51 -6.85 7.67
N ILE A 36 -0.72 -7.96 8.38
CA ILE A 36 -1.75 -8.95 8.06
C ILE A 36 -2.92 -8.81 9.03
N GLU A 37 -4.09 -8.42 8.52
CA GLU A 37 -5.36 -8.52 9.22
C GLU A 37 -5.77 -10.00 9.36
N VAL A 38 -5.48 -10.56 10.54
CA VAL A 38 -5.54 -12.01 10.81
C VAL A 38 -6.90 -12.62 10.47
N ASN A 39 -7.99 -12.07 10.99
CA ASN A 39 -9.32 -12.66 10.81
C ASN A 39 -9.76 -12.64 9.34
N ASN A 40 -9.53 -11.53 8.65
CA ASN A 40 -9.85 -11.38 7.23
C ASN A 40 -9.00 -12.32 6.37
N PHE A 41 -7.70 -12.42 6.66
CA PHE A 41 -6.80 -13.33 5.95
C PHE A 41 -7.19 -14.80 6.13
N LEU A 42 -7.45 -15.25 7.36
CA LEU A 42 -7.85 -16.63 7.64
C LEU A 42 -9.27 -16.97 7.15
N SER A 43 -10.11 -15.97 6.93
CA SER A 43 -11.47 -16.12 6.38
C SER A 43 -11.53 -15.96 4.86
N SER A 44 -10.39 -15.72 4.20
CA SER A 44 -10.32 -15.57 2.75
C SER A 44 -10.65 -16.89 2.04
N LEU A 45 -11.16 -16.79 0.81
CA LEU A 45 -11.52 -17.95 0.00
C LEU A 45 -10.29 -18.81 -0.27
N GLU A 46 -9.16 -18.18 -0.59
CA GLU A 46 -7.87 -18.83 -0.82
C GLU A 46 -7.45 -19.63 0.41
N TRP A 47 -7.51 -19.03 1.61
CA TRP A 47 -7.13 -19.73 2.83
C TRP A 47 -8.08 -20.89 3.17
N ILE A 48 -9.39 -20.73 2.98
CA ILE A 48 -10.35 -21.79 3.31
C ILE A 48 -10.21 -22.97 2.33
N SER A 49 -10.05 -22.68 1.03
CA SER A 49 -10.07 -23.69 -0.04
C SER A 49 -8.74 -24.43 -0.24
N PHE A 50 -7.61 -23.78 0.02
CA PHE A 50 -6.30 -24.35 -0.26
C PHE A 50 -5.93 -25.51 0.68
N ASN A 51 -5.28 -26.52 0.12
CA ASN A 51 -4.62 -27.58 0.89
C ASN A 51 -3.33 -27.04 1.58
N TYR A 52 -2.70 -27.85 2.44
CA TYR A 52 -1.54 -27.40 3.20
C TYR A 52 -0.34 -26.97 2.34
N VAL A 53 -0.11 -27.61 1.20
CA VAL A 53 1.01 -27.28 0.29
C VAL A 53 0.71 -25.95 -0.42
N GLU A 54 -0.52 -25.78 -0.88
CA GLU A 54 -1.00 -24.53 -1.50
C GLU A 54 -0.95 -23.36 -0.52
N LYS A 55 -1.35 -23.56 0.74
CA LYS A 55 -1.25 -22.56 1.81
C LYS A 55 0.19 -22.09 2.03
N VAL A 56 1.14 -23.02 2.08
CA VAL A 56 2.57 -22.70 2.21
C VAL A 56 3.06 -21.88 1.01
N ALA A 57 2.76 -22.33 -0.21
CA ALA A 57 3.13 -21.62 -1.43
C ALA A 57 2.53 -20.21 -1.46
N PHE A 58 1.22 -20.10 -1.26
CA PHE A 58 0.48 -18.85 -1.25
C PHE A 58 1.06 -17.85 -0.25
N PHE A 59 1.24 -18.28 1.00
CA PHE A 59 1.77 -17.42 2.05
C PHE A 59 3.22 -16.97 1.76
N ASN A 60 4.08 -17.87 1.29
CA ASN A 60 5.44 -17.52 0.91
C ASN A 60 5.48 -16.49 -0.23
N LEU A 61 4.64 -16.66 -1.26
CA LEU A 61 4.53 -15.70 -2.36
C LEU A 61 4.05 -14.33 -1.88
N LEU A 62 3.03 -14.29 -1.00
CA LEU A 62 2.56 -13.08 -0.32
C LEU A 62 3.72 -12.34 0.37
N LEU A 63 4.46 -13.04 1.22
CA LEU A 63 5.60 -12.46 1.95
C LEU A 63 6.72 -12.01 1.01
N LYS A 64 7.05 -12.80 -0.01
CA LYS A 64 8.09 -12.46 -0.99
C LYS A 64 7.74 -11.21 -1.79
N SER A 65 6.46 -11.02 -2.11
CA SER A 65 5.97 -9.86 -2.87
C SER A 65 6.13 -8.53 -2.11
N TRP A 66 6.17 -8.56 -0.77
CA TRP A 66 6.23 -7.36 0.06
C TRP A 66 7.48 -6.52 -0.17
N HIS A 67 8.64 -7.13 -0.42
CA HIS A 67 9.90 -6.41 -0.67
C HIS A 67 10.29 -6.36 -2.15
N GLN A 68 9.42 -6.77 -3.07
CA GLN A 68 9.65 -6.53 -4.49
C GLN A 68 9.51 -5.04 -4.81
N ILE A 69 10.06 -4.63 -5.95
CA ILE A 69 9.83 -3.30 -6.52
C ILE A 69 9.22 -3.53 -7.91
N PRO A 70 7.95 -3.16 -8.13
CA PRO A 70 7.04 -2.49 -7.19
C PRO A 70 6.60 -3.42 -6.04
N CYS A 71 6.31 -2.88 -4.85
CA CYS A 71 5.80 -3.65 -3.72
C CYS A 71 4.51 -4.40 -4.11
N SER A 72 4.22 -5.55 -3.47
CA SER A 72 3.08 -6.43 -3.78
C SER A 72 3.19 -7.20 -5.11
N SER A 73 4.25 -6.98 -5.89
CA SER A 73 4.43 -7.66 -7.17
C SER A 73 5.27 -8.93 -7.05
N LEU A 74 5.19 -9.80 -8.05
CA LEU A 74 6.09 -10.92 -8.29
C LEU A 74 6.42 -10.99 -9.79
N PRO A 75 7.63 -11.46 -10.17
CA PRO A 75 7.94 -11.70 -11.57
C PRO A 75 7.03 -12.80 -12.14
N ASN A 76 6.58 -12.64 -13.38
CA ASN A 76 5.94 -13.71 -14.14
C ASN A 76 7.01 -14.65 -14.74
N ASP A 77 7.73 -15.33 -13.85
CA ASP A 77 8.77 -16.31 -14.20
C ASP A 77 8.56 -17.58 -13.37
N ASP A 78 8.36 -18.71 -14.05
CA ASP A 78 8.00 -19.96 -13.36
C ASP A 78 9.11 -20.51 -12.45
N VAL A 79 10.37 -20.29 -12.82
CA VAL A 79 11.53 -20.74 -12.04
C VAL A 79 11.63 -19.95 -10.75
N LEU A 80 11.47 -18.62 -10.84
CA LEU A 80 11.45 -17.74 -9.67
C LEU A 80 10.22 -18.00 -8.78
N LEU A 81 9.03 -18.14 -9.37
CA LEU A 81 7.81 -18.45 -8.61
C LEU A 81 7.91 -19.81 -7.90
N LYS A 82 8.46 -20.84 -8.55
CA LYS A 82 8.77 -22.13 -7.93
C LYS A 82 9.71 -21.96 -6.74
N HIS A 83 10.79 -21.19 -6.89
CA HIS A 83 11.72 -20.92 -5.81
C HIS A 83 11.07 -20.16 -4.66
N PHE A 84 10.35 -19.08 -4.95
CA PHE A 84 9.67 -18.24 -3.95
C PHE A 84 8.56 -18.98 -3.21
N SER A 85 7.85 -19.88 -3.88
CA SER A 85 6.79 -20.69 -3.25
C SER A 85 7.32 -21.63 -2.15
N GLY A 86 8.59 -22.05 -2.24
CA GLY A 86 9.20 -22.98 -1.29
C GLY A 86 8.70 -24.43 -1.38
N VAL A 87 7.87 -24.78 -2.38
CA VAL A 87 7.28 -26.14 -2.49
C VAL A 87 8.00 -27.07 -3.48
N GLY A 88 9.03 -26.57 -4.16
CA GLY A 88 9.87 -27.38 -5.06
C GLY A 88 9.09 -28.05 -6.18
N GLN A 89 9.27 -29.35 -6.37
CA GLN A 89 8.68 -30.10 -7.51
C GLN A 89 7.14 -30.12 -7.52
N LYS A 90 6.49 -29.79 -6.40
CA LYS A 90 5.02 -29.73 -6.33
C LYS A 90 4.45 -28.48 -7.03
N TRP A 91 5.29 -27.46 -7.30
CA TRP A 91 4.85 -26.19 -7.87
C TRP A 91 4.00 -26.34 -9.14
N GLY A 92 4.46 -27.12 -10.12
CA GLY A 92 3.75 -27.28 -11.39
C GLY A 92 2.32 -27.84 -11.26
N LYS A 93 2.02 -28.58 -10.18
CA LYS A 93 0.68 -29.14 -9.93
C LYS A 93 -0.26 -28.17 -9.23
N ILE A 94 0.27 -27.20 -8.49
CA ILE A 94 -0.52 -26.29 -7.65
C ILE A 94 -0.50 -24.84 -8.14
N LYS A 95 0.39 -24.50 -9.08
CA LYS A 95 0.65 -23.15 -9.58
C LYS A 95 -0.63 -22.40 -9.92
N GLU A 96 -1.46 -23.01 -10.77
CA GLU A 96 -2.68 -22.38 -11.27
C GLU A 96 -3.62 -22.03 -10.13
N ASN A 97 -3.81 -22.95 -9.18
CA ASN A 97 -4.66 -22.72 -8.02
C ASN A 97 -4.08 -21.63 -7.11
N VAL A 98 -2.78 -21.69 -6.79
CA VAL A 98 -2.12 -20.69 -5.93
C VAL A 98 -2.11 -19.29 -6.56
N LEU A 99 -1.98 -19.20 -7.88
CA LEU A 99 -1.99 -17.93 -8.62
C LEU A 99 -3.40 -17.42 -8.95
N SER A 100 -4.47 -18.15 -8.62
CA SER A 100 -5.85 -17.73 -8.90
C SER A 100 -6.27 -16.41 -8.23
N GLY A 101 -5.69 -16.10 -7.06
CA GLY A 101 -5.86 -14.83 -6.36
C GLY A 101 -4.90 -13.72 -6.80
N TRP A 102 -4.03 -13.98 -7.78
CA TRP A 102 -3.04 -13.03 -8.29
C TRP A 102 -3.49 -12.46 -9.65
N VAL A 103 -3.24 -11.17 -9.83
CA VAL A 103 -3.57 -10.43 -11.05
C VAL A 103 -2.31 -10.27 -11.88
N LEU A 104 -2.30 -10.80 -13.10
CA LEU A 104 -1.24 -10.48 -14.07
C LEU A 104 -1.50 -9.09 -14.65
N ALA A 105 -0.66 -8.12 -14.29
CA ALA A 105 -0.79 -6.75 -14.73
C ALA A 105 -0.07 -6.49 -16.07
N SER A 106 -0.34 -5.32 -16.65
CA SER A 106 0.17 -4.87 -17.95
C SER A 106 1.69 -4.76 -18.04
N ASP A 107 2.37 -4.69 -16.90
CA ASP A 107 3.83 -4.66 -16.78
C ASP A 107 4.47 -6.06 -16.76
N GLY A 108 3.66 -7.11 -16.92
CA GLY A 108 4.12 -8.49 -16.93
C GLY A 108 4.43 -9.06 -15.54
N ARG A 109 3.91 -8.44 -14.47
CA ARG A 109 4.10 -8.90 -13.08
C ARG A 109 2.79 -9.36 -12.46
N TYR A 110 2.88 -10.33 -11.54
CA TYR A 110 1.74 -10.76 -10.74
C TYR A 110 1.59 -9.87 -9.51
N TYR A 111 0.38 -9.40 -9.24
CA TYR A 111 0.05 -8.60 -8.06
C TYR A 111 -1.01 -9.30 -7.21
N HIS A 112 -0.84 -9.30 -5.89
CA HIS A 112 -1.87 -9.78 -4.99
C HIS A 112 -2.69 -8.60 -4.42
N PRO A 113 -4.01 -8.49 -4.67
CA PRO A 113 -4.82 -7.36 -4.23
C PRO A 113 -4.74 -7.07 -2.73
N TYR A 114 -4.65 -8.11 -1.89
CA TYR A 114 -4.49 -7.93 -0.44
C TYR A 114 -3.19 -7.20 -0.08
N VAL A 115 -2.07 -7.60 -0.67
CA VAL A 115 -0.76 -7.00 -0.37
C VAL A 115 -0.70 -5.60 -0.96
N ALA A 116 -1.26 -5.38 -2.16
CA ALA A 116 -1.29 -4.07 -2.80
C ALA A 116 -2.04 -3.04 -1.94
N LYS A 117 -3.15 -3.43 -1.30
CA LYS A 117 -3.85 -2.55 -0.32
C LYS A 117 -2.92 -2.15 0.82
N ARG A 118 -2.23 -3.10 1.44
CA ARG A 118 -1.31 -2.83 2.56
C ARG A 118 -0.09 -2.03 2.12
N ALA A 119 0.43 -2.30 0.93
CA ALA A 119 1.56 -1.60 0.33
C ALA A 119 1.23 -0.13 0.09
N LEU A 120 0.07 0.16 -0.51
CA LEU A 120 -0.37 1.53 -0.73
C LEU A 120 -0.56 2.29 0.57
N GLU A 121 -1.17 1.67 1.60
CA GLU A 121 -1.33 2.31 2.90
C GLU A 121 0.02 2.66 3.54
N ALA A 122 1.00 1.75 3.51
CA ALA A 122 2.35 2.01 4.01
C ALA A 122 3.13 3.02 3.15
N TRP A 123 2.96 2.98 1.84
CA TRP A 123 3.58 3.91 0.90
C TRP A 123 3.08 5.33 1.09
N LEU A 124 1.78 5.52 1.29
CA LEU A 124 1.20 6.82 1.64
C LEU A 124 1.78 7.38 2.95
N ILE A 125 2.05 6.52 3.94
CA ILE A 125 2.72 6.92 5.18
C ILE A 125 4.15 7.39 4.89
N LYS A 126 4.93 6.60 4.14
CA LYS A 126 6.31 6.94 3.73
C LYS A 126 6.36 8.28 3.00
N LEU A 127 5.53 8.47 1.97
CA LEU A 127 5.49 9.69 1.17
C LEU A 127 5.12 10.92 2.00
N ASN A 128 4.11 10.82 2.86
CA ASN A 128 3.71 11.93 3.72
C ASN A 128 4.80 12.30 4.73
N ALA A 129 5.49 11.31 5.30
CA ALA A 129 6.63 11.57 6.19
C ALA A 129 7.76 12.28 5.47
N SER A 130 8.09 11.89 4.23
CA SER A 130 9.10 12.57 3.40
C SER A 130 8.71 14.02 3.11
N LEU A 131 7.45 14.28 2.75
CA LEU A 131 6.95 15.64 2.51
C LEU A 131 7.02 16.51 3.77
N ASP A 132 6.65 15.96 4.93
CA ASP A 132 6.71 16.69 6.20
C ASP A 132 8.17 16.95 6.62
N ALA A 133 9.09 16.02 6.34
CA ALA A 133 10.52 16.19 6.56
C ALA A 133 11.12 17.28 5.66
N ASN A 134 10.80 17.29 4.36
CA ASN A 134 11.21 18.35 3.43
C ASN A 134 10.75 19.71 3.96
N LYS A 135 9.47 19.84 4.32
CA LYS A 135 8.93 21.09 4.89
C LYS A 135 9.63 21.52 6.18
N GLY A 136 10.04 20.57 7.02
CA GLY A 136 10.83 20.86 8.23
C GLY A 136 12.23 21.38 7.89
N ASN A 137 12.88 20.75 6.91
CA ASN A 137 14.21 21.12 6.43
C ASN A 137 14.24 22.50 5.76
N GLU A 138 13.22 22.81 4.94
CA GLU A 138 13.08 24.14 4.32
C GLU A 138 13.08 25.24 5.39
N LYS A 139 12.30 25.06 6.45
CA LYS A 139 12.23 26.01 7.56
C LYS A 139 13.52 26.08 8.38
N ARG A 140 14.13 24.93 8.66
CA ARG A 140 15.32 24.84 9.52
C ARG A 140 16.56 25.43 8.85
N TRP A 141 16.70 25.20 7.55
CA TRP A 141 17.88 25.56 6.78
C TRP A 141 17.66 26.76 5.86
N ASN A 142 16.45 27.31 5.80
CA ASN A 142 16.05 28.41 4.92
C ASN A 142 16.38 28.13 3.44
N VAL A 143 16.11 26.91 3.00
CA VAL A 143 16.31 26.45 1.62
C VAL A 143 14.95 26.08 1.00
N SER A 144 14.85 26.17 -0.32
CA SER A 144 13.69 25.66 -1.06
C SER A 144 13.96 24.20 -1.43
N ILE A 145 13.05 23.28 -1.10
CA ILE A 145 13.17 21.86 -1.47
C ILE A 145 12.06 21.52 -2.45
N ASP A 146 12.43 21.20 -3.69
CA ASP A 146 11.46 20.73 -4.66
C ASP A 146 10.86 19.39 -4.21
N SER A 147 9.55 19.37 -4.03
CA SER A 147 8.77 18.21 -3.62
C SER A 147 7.76 17.78 -4.69
N SER A 148 7.88 18.31 -5.91
CA SER A 148 6.97 18.05 -7.04
C SER A 148 6.83 16.55 -7.35
N GLU A 149 7.95 15.83 -7.41
CA GLU A 149 7.96 14.38 -7.66
C GLU A 149 7.26 13.60 -6.52
N LEU A 150 7.54 13.93 -5.26
CA LEU A 150 6.90 13.29 -4.11
C LEU A 150 5.39 13.54 -4.07
N LEU A 151 4.94 14.71 -4.53
CA LEU A 151 3.52 15.04 -4.65
C LEU A 151 2.85 14.24 -5.77
N ALA A 152 3.51 14.07 -6.91
CA ALA A 152 3.03 13.22 -8.00
C ALA A 152 2.93 11.75 -7.57
N ASP A 153 3.96 11.22 -6.91
CA ASP A 153 3.95 9.86 -6.36
C ASP A 153 2.84 9.67 -5.31
N LEU A 154 2.56 10.71 -4.50
CA LEU A 154 1.46 10.69 -3.53
C LEU A 154 0.09 10.67 -4.21
N GLU A 155 -0.10 11.48 -5.25
CA GLU A 155 -1.33 11.52 -6.01
C GLU A 155 -1.61 10.16 -6.69
N GLU A 156 -0.61 9.59 -7.36
CA GLU A 156 -0.72 8.28 -8.01
C GLU A 156 -1.10 7.19 -6.98
N ALA A 157 -0.41 7.15 -5.84
CA ALA A 157 -0.72 6.20 -4.77
C ALA A 157 -2.13 6.36 -4.20
N LEU A 158 -2.63 7.59 -4.06
CA LEU A 158 -4.00 7.86 -3.62
C LEU A 158 -5.03 7.37 -4.65
N GLN A 159 -4.76 7.55 -5.94
CA GLN A 159 -5.63 7.06 -7.02
C GLN A 159 -5.69 5.53 -7.01
N CYS A 160 -4.54 4.84 -6.94
CA CYS A 160 -4.48 3.38 -6.82
C CYS A 160 -5.27 2.88 -5.60
N LEU A 161 -5.07 3.50 -4.42
CA LEU A 161 -5.76 3.06 -3.20
C LEU A 161 -7.25 3.33 -3.24
N LYS A 162 -7.68 4.43 -3.87
CA LYS A 162 -9.11 4.73 -4.08
C LYS A 162 -9.80 3.68 -4.94
N ILE A 163 -9.13 3.20 -6.00
CA ILE A 163 -9.66 2.13 -6.86
C ILE A 163 -9.69 0.81 -6.10
N LEU A 164 -8.62 0.48 -5.37
CA LEU A 164 -8.45 -0.85 -4.79
C LEU A 164 -9.16 -1.02 -3.43
N ASN A 165 -9.25 0.02 -2.61
CA ASN A 165 -9.84 0.01 -1.27
C ASN A 165 -10.43 1.38 -0.89
N PRO A 166 -11.56 1.79 -1.50
CA PRO A 166 -12.16 3.11 -1.30
C PRO A 166 -12.60 3.39 0.15
N THR A 167 -12.80 2.35 0.97
CA THR A 167 -13.22 2.47 2.38
C THR A 167 -12.04 2.48 3.36
N SER A 168 -10.80 2.55 2.87
CA SER A 168 -9.61 2.60 3.74
C SER A 168 -9.61 3.86 4.61
N LYS A 169 -9.50 3.69 5.94
CA LYS A 169 -9.30 4.80 6.89
C LYS A 169 -8.00 5.56 6.61
N THR A 170 -6.98 4.86 6.10
CA THR A 170 -5.71 5.47 5.69
C THR A 170 -5.93 6.38 4.50
N LEU A 171 -6.72 5.96 3.50
CA LEU A 171 -7.08 6.80 2.36
C LEU A 171 -7.75 8.09 2.84
N GLU A 172 -8.80 7.99 3.65
CA GLU A 172 -9.51 9.15 4.20
C GLU A 172 -8.54 10.13 4.92
N SER A 173 -7.71 9.60 5.83
CA SER A 173 -6.75 10.39 6.59
C SER A 173 -5.73 11.09 5.71
N HIS A 174 -5.23 10.42 4.66
CA HIS A 174 -4.17 10.95 3.81
C HIS A 174 -4.71 11.90 2.72
N VAL A 175 -5.95 11.70 2.24
CA VAL A 175 -6.66 12.67 1.41
C VAL A 175 -6.87 13.97 2.18
N LEU A 176 -7.32 13.90 3.44
CA LEU A 176 -7.47 15.09 4.29
C LEU A 176 -6.14 15.83 4.47
N LYS A 177 -5.03 15.11 4.70
CA LYS A 177 -3.69 15.72 4.78
C LYS A 177 -3.28 16.40 3.48
N ALA A 178 -3.55 15.79 2.32
CA ALA A 178 -3.26 16.38 1.01
C ALA A 178 -4.05 17.68 0.79
N ILE A 179 -5.35 17.70 1.08
CA ILE A 179 -6.21 18.89 0.98
C ILE A 179 -5.70 20.02 1.88
N VAL A 180 -5.35 19.71 3.14
CA VAL A 180 -4.81 20.72 4.08
C VAL A 180 -3.48 21.31 3.58
N ARG A 181 -2.63 20.51 2.92
CA ARG A 181 -1.40 21.03 2.31
C ARG A 181 -1.71 21.97 1.15
N ALA A 182 -2.61 21.59 0.24
CA ALA A 182 -3.02 22.43 -0.89
C ALA A 182 -3.58 23.78 -0.44
N ASN A 183 -4.48 23.80 0.55
CA ASN A 183 -5.06 25.04 1.08
C ASN A 183 -4.01 25.97 1.71
N LYS A 184 -3.02 25.43 2.43
CA LYS A 184 -1.92 26.26 2.98
C LYS A 184 -1.04 26.89 1.90
N HIS A 185 -0.83 26.19 0.77
CA HIS A 185 -0.12 26.77 -0.36
C HIS A 185 -0.90 27.94 -0.98
N ILE A 186 -2.22 27.80 -1.11
CA ILE A 186 -3.10 28.88 -1.57
C ILE A 186 -3.03 30.08 -0.62
N ASP A 187 -3.19 29.86 0.69
CA ASP A 187 -3.12 30.95 1.68
C ASP A 187 -1.77 31.68 1.65
N ASN A 188 -0.66 30.94 1.57
CA ASN A 188 0.67 31.53 1.46
C ASN A 188 0.81 32.35 0.17
N TYR A 189 0.37 31.83 -0.98
CA TYR A 189 0.42 32.55 -2.25
C TYR A 189 -0.43 33.84 -2.22
N VAL A 190 -1.63 33.78 -1.63
CA VAL A 190 -2.51 34.95 -1.46
C VAL A 190 -1.86 36.00 -0.55
N ASN A 191 -1.17 35.58 0.51
CA ASN A 191 -0.44 36.49 1.41
C ASN A 191 0.84 37.07 0.79
N LEU A 192 1.54 36.33 -0.09
CA LEU A 192 2.69 36.82 -0.85
C LEU A 192 2.29 37.79 -1.98
N SER A 193 1.11 37.57 -2.59
CA SER A 193 0.58 38.41 -3.67
C SER A 193 -0.11 39.68 -3.18
N ARG A 194 -0.51 39.75 -1.91
CA ARG A 194 -1.03 40.96 -1.26
C ARG A 194 0.08 41.56 -0.40
N GLY A 195 0.77 42.57 -0.92
CA GLY A 195 1.61 43.43 -0.06
C GLY A 195 0.80 43.89 1.15
N ASP A 196 1.40 43.81 2.34
CA ASP A 196 0.73 44.00 3.64
C ASP A 196 -0.31 45.15 3.64
N PRO A 197 -1.52 44.88 4.17
CA PRO A 197 -1.73 45.30 5.55
C PRO A 197 -2.53 44.29 6.39
N ASN A 198 -1.94 43.94 7.52
CA ASN A 198 -2.56 43.63 8.81
C ASN A 198 -4.11 43.71 8.89
N ILE A 199 -4.81 42.56 8.85
CA ILE A 199 -6.17 42.43 9.42
C ILE A 199 -6.33 41.05 10.08
N ASN A 200 -6.55 41.10 11.40
CA ASN A 200 -7.05 40.02 12.24
C ASN A 200 -8.12 39.15 11.56
N LYS A 201 -7.83 37.87 11.31
CA LYS A 201 -8.84 36.82 11.24
C LYS A 201 -8.43 35.63 12.10
N HIS A 202 -8.66 35.82 13.39
CA HIS A 202 -8.70 34.75 14.37
C HIS A 202 -10.00 33.94 14.17
N ASN A 203 -9.86 32.62 14.33
CA ASN A 203 -10.91 31.65 14.62
C ASN A 203 -11.80 31.16 13.48
N GLN A 204 -11.45 29.98 12.93
CA GLN A 204 -12.42 28.89 12.76
C GLN A 204 -11.80 27.48 12.62
N THR A 205 -10.49 27.33 12.38
CA THR A 205 -9.90 26.00 12.08
C THR A 205 -9.28 25.25 13.28
N LYS A 206 -9.36 25.78 14.50
CA LYS A 206 -8.81 25.11 15.70
C LYS A 206 -9.73 24.03 16.29
N LYS A 207 -10.94 23.82 15.75
CA LYS A 207 -11.94 22.92 16.37
C LYS A 207 -11.98 21.48 15.84
N ILE A 208 -11.21 21.14 14.80
CA ILE A 208 -11.22 19.78 14.22
C ILE A 208 -9.97 18.97 14.59
N LEU A 209 -8.93 19.58 15.17
CA LEU A 209 -7.68 18.89 15.55
C LEU A 209 -7.56 18.55 17.06
N ASN A 210 -8.47 19.01 17.91
CA ASN A 210 -8.43 18.75 19.37
C ASN A 210 -9.57 17.84 19.85
N LYS A 211 -9.77 16.71 19.17
CA LYS A 211 -10.45 15.54 19.75
C LYS A 211 -9.84 14.25 19.22
N LYS A 212 -8.58 14.01 19.60
CA LYS A 212 -8.06 12.65 19.77
C LYS A 212 -7.55 12.59 21.19
N GLU A 213 -8.41 12.08 22.06
CA GLU A 213 -8.01 11.51 23.34
C GLU A 213 -6.91 10.47 23.08
N ASP A 214 -5.93 10.47 23.97
CA ASP A 214 -4.73 9.65 23.92
C ASP A 214 -5.04 8.15 23.79
N ILE A 215 -4.64 7.54 22.67
CA ILE A 215 -4.60 6.07 22.52
C ILE A 215 -3.18 5.53 22.35
N ASN A 216 -2.16 6.34 22.65
CA ASN A 216 -0.76 5.88 22.73
C ASN A 216 -0.22 6.14 24.15
N ALA A 217 -0.80 5.46 25.13
CA ALA A 217 -0.13 5.20 26.40
C ALA A 217 0.61 3.86 26.29
N SER A 218 1.93 3.95 26.36
CA SER A 218 2.90 2.91 26.73
C SER A 218 2.97 1.62 25.88
N TRP A 219 3.97 1.57 24.99
CA TRP A 219 4.72 0.33 24.75
C TRP A 219 6.20 0.57 25.06
N GLU A 220 6.51 1.12 26.23
CA GLU A 220 7.85 0.90 26.76
C GLU A 220 8.04 -0.61 26.96
N ARG A 221 9.08 -1.14 26.28
CA ARG A 221 9.54 -2.52 26.42
C ARG A 221 9.95 -2.76 27.87
N ASN A 222 9.04 -3.30 28.67
CA ASN A 222 9.41 -4.03 29.88
C ASN A 222 9.68 -5.47 29.49
N ASP A 223 10.97 -5.80 29.48
CA ASP A 223 11.57 -7.08 29.14
C ASP A 223 11.31 -8.14 30.23
N LEU A 224 10.03 -8.48 30.43
CA LEU A 224 9.57 -9.49 31.40
C LEU A 224 9.92 -10.92 30.97
N THR A 225 10.17 -11.16 29.68
CA THR A 225 10.56 -12.50 29.19
C THR A 225 11.99 -12.88 29.58
N SER A 226 12.89 -11.92 29.71
CA SER A 226 14.29 -12.17 30.10
C SER A 226 14.42 -12.56 31.58
N GLN A 227 13.63 -11.97 32.47
CA GLN A 227 13.67 -12.26 33.92
C GLN A 227 13.03 -13.62 34.27
N ILE A 228 12.01 -14.06 33.53
CA ILE A 228 11.37 -15.36 33.74
C ILE A 228 12.29 -16.52 33.30
N LEU A 229 13.14 -16.31 32.31
CA LEU A 229 14.12 -17.32 31.86
C LEU A 229 15.32 -17.44 32.79
N GLU A 230 15.73 -16.38 33.49
CA GLU A 230 16.83 -16.43 34.46
C GLU A 230 16.43 -17.02 35.82
N SER A 231 15.18 -16.82 36.27
CA SER A 231 14.68 -17.43 37.51
C SER A 231 14.54 -18.96 37.45
N LYS A 232 14.38 -19.54 36.24
CA LYS A 232 14.33 -21.01 36.05
C LYS A 232 15.70 -21.68 35.95
N ARG A 233 16.81 -20.93 35.93
CA ARG A 233 18.18 -21.49 35.94
C ARG A 233 18.84 -21.49 37.32
N LYS A 234 18.15 -21.01 38.36
CA LYS A 234 18.69 -20.91 39.73
C LYS A 234 17.93 -21.74 40.79
N ASN A 235 17.10 -22.70 40.36
CA ASN A 235 16.58 -23.77 41.22
C ASN A 235 17.02 -25.13 40.67
#